data_AF-A0A656HNQ5-F1
#
_entry.id   AF-A0A656HNQ5-F1
#
_cell.length_a   1.000
_cell.length_b   1.000
_cell.length_c   1.000
_cell.angle_alpha   90.00
_cell.angle_beta   90.00
_cell.angle_gamma   90.00
#
_symmetry.space_group_name_H-M   'P 1'
#
loop_
_entity.id
_entity.type
_entity.pdbx_description
1 polymer ?
#
loop_
_entity_poly.entity_id
_entity_poly.type
_entity_poly.pdbx_seq_one_letter_code
_entity_poly.pdbx_strand_id
1 'polypeptide(L)' 'MISKRFNKPVVLTYHAAEQMAERQIDEETLADLIESGDVKYKDEQHLWIYKSYPCPSRQHDMRSRD' A
#
# COMPACT_ATOMS: atom_id res chain seq x y z
N MET A 1 5.91 -11.67 -2.63
CA MET A 1 5.65 -11.14 -4.00
C MET A 1 6.98 -10.76 -4.68
N ILE A 2 7.01 -10.61 -6.01
CA ILE A 2 8.16 -10.07 -6.76
C ILE A 2 7.72 -8.76 -7.41
N SER A 3 8.47 -7.68 -7.21
CA SER A 3 8.22 -6.41 -7.89
C SER A 3 8.79 -6.45 -9.30
N LYS A 4 7.98 -6.02 -10.29
CA LYS A 4 8.41 -5.91 -11.68
C LYS A 4 9.20 -4.62 -11.89
N ARG A 5 8.76 -3.50 -11.30
CA ARG A 5 9.44 -2.20 -11.36
C ARG A 5 10.87 -2.25 -10.87
N PHE A 6 11.12 -2.93 -9.74
CA PHE A 6 12.46 -3.04 -9.16
C PHE A 6 13.17 -4.34 -9.51
N ASN A 7 12.48 -5.27 -10.19
CA ASN A 7 12.96 -6.62 -10.50
C ASN A 7 13.58 -7.33 -9.28
N LYS A 8 12.92 -7.21 -8.12
CA LYS A 8 13.42 -7.69 -6.82
C LYS A 8 12.30 -8.35 -6.02
N PRO A 9 12.61 -9.35 -5.19
CA PRO A 9 11.64 -9.89 -4.24
C PRO A 9 11.32 -8.84 -3.18
N VAL A 10 10.03 -8.69 -2.87
CA VAL A 10 9.57 -7.84 -1.78
C VAL A 10 9.43 -8.71 -0.54
N VAL A 11 10.14 -8.33 0.51
CA VAL A 11 10.13 -9.02 1.81
C VAL A 11 9.44 -8.12 2.81
N LEU A 12 8.36 -8.60 3.42
CA LEU A 12 7.66 -7.92 4.49
C LEU A 12 8.22 -8.37 5.84
N THR A 13 8.57 -7.40 6.68
CA THR A 13 8.89 -7.68 8.08
C THR A 13 7.60 -7.92 8.86
N TYR A 14 7.71 -8.60 10.00
CA TYR A 14 6.57 -8.86 10.88
C TYR A 14 5.81 -7.57 11.26
N HIS A 15 6.54 -6.53 11.67
CA HIS A 15 5.94 -5.24 12.02
C HIS A 15 5.23 -4.55 10.84
N ALA A 16 5.75 -4.68 9.62
CA ALA A 16 5.10 -4.12 8.45
C ALA A 16 3.78 -4.85 8.16
N ALA A 17 3.77 -6.18 8.25
CA ALA A 17 2.55 -6.97 8.05
C ALA A 17 1.48 -6.67 9.11
N GLU A 18 1.87 -6.50 10.37
CA GLU A 18 0.98 -6.11 11.46
C GLU A 18 0.35 -4.73 11.22
N GLN A 19 1.16 -3.74 10.86
CA GLN A 19 0.67 -2.39 10.54
C GLN A 19 -0.24 -2.36 9.30
N MET A 20 0.02 -3.21 8.30
CA MET A 20 -0.87 -3.37 7.16
C MET A 20 -2.24 -3.91 7.59
N ALA A 21 -2.26 -4.94 8.44
CA ALA A 21 -3.49 -5.52 8.94
C ALA A 21 -4.32 -4.51 9.76
N GLU A 22 -3.69 -3.74 10.65
CA GLU A 22 -4.36 -2.70 11.43
C GLU A 22 -5.02 -1.62 10.57
N ARG A 23 -4.42 -1.31 9.42
CA ARG A 23 -4.88 -0.28 8.48
C ARG A 23 -5.74 -0.83 7.34
N GLN A 24 -6.03 -2.13 7.35
CA GLN A 24 -6.78 -2.83 6.30
C GLN A 24 -6.13 -2.67 4.92
N ILE A 25 -4.79 -2.66 4.87
CA ILE A 25 -4.03 -2.63 3.63
C ILE A 25 -3.79 -4.07 3.19
N ASP A 26 -4.30 -4.44 2.04
CA ASP A 26 -4.10 -5.75 1.44
C ASP A 26 -2.83 -5.81 0.56
N GLU A 27 -2.46 -7.02 0.16
CA GLU A 27 -1.30 -7.24 -0.70
C GLU A 27 -1.46 -6.60 -2.09
N GLU A 28 -2.70 -6.47 -2.59
CA GLU A 28 -2.98 -5.83 -3.87
C GLU A 28 -2.68 -4.33 -3.83
N THR A 29 -3.14 -3.63 -2.78
CA THR A 29 -2.82 -2.21 -2.56
C THR A 29 -1.31 -2.01 -2.40
N LEU A 30 -0.64 -2.90 -1.66
CA LEU A 30 0.82 -2.83 -1.51
C LEU A 30 1.55 -3.05 -2.85
N ALA A 31 1.13 -4.03 -3.65
CA ALA A 31 1.72 -4.29 -4.96
C ALA A 31 1.52 -3.09 -5.89
N ASP A 32 0.31 -2.52 -5.93
CA ASP A 32 0.03 -1.30 -6.68
C ASP A 32 0.90 -0.11 -6.22
N LEU A 33 1.10 0.06 -4.91
CA LEU A 33 1.95 1.11 -4.35
C LEU A 33 3.38 0.98 -4.86
N ILE A 34 3.95 -0.23 -4.79
CA ILE A 34 5.32 -0.49 -5.21
C ILE A 34 5.50 -0.25 -6.71
N GLU A 35 4.55 -0.71 -7.52
CA GLU A 35 4.65 -0.66 -8.98
C GLU A 35 4.34 0.72 -9.58
N SER A 36 3.39 1.47 -9.01
CA SER A 36 2.89 2.72 -9.59
C SER A 36 3.10 3.98 -8.75
N GLY A 37 3.53 3.84 -7.50
CA GLY A 37 3.73 4.97 -6.61
C GLY A 37 4.91 5.85 -6.99
N ASP A 38 4.91 7.08 -6.50
CA ASP A 38 6.01 8.01 -6.66
C ASP A 38 7.17 7.64 -5.73
N VAL A 39 8.40 7.76 -6.23
CA VAL A 39 9.61 7.39 -5.50
C VAL A 39 10.33 8.65 -5.04
N LYS A 40 10.68 8.69 -3.76
CA LYS A 40 11.57 9.70 -3.19
C LYS A 40 12.81 9.02 -2.61
N TYR A 41 13.96 9.31 -3.20
CA TYR A 41 15.24 8.82 -2.70
C TYR A 41 15.67 9.61 -1.48
N LYS A 42 16.03 8.90 -0.41
CA LYS A 42 16.68 9.49 0.76
C LYS A 42 18.19 9.49 0.56
N ASP A 43 18.72 8.39 0.05
CA ASP A 43 20.13 8.16 -0.27
C ASP A 43 20.27 7.07 -1.35
N GLU A 44 21.49 6.62 -1.63
CA GLU A 44 21.77 5.60 -2.66
C GLU A 44 21.16 4.22 -2.37
N GLN A 45 20.83 3.94 -1.10
CA GLN A 45 20.35 2.62 -0.64
C GLN A 45 18.90 2.66 -0.16
N HIS A 46 18.40 3.82 0.27
CA HIS A 46 17.07 3.99 0.86
C HIS A 46 16.19 4.92 0.02
N LEU A 47 14.95 4.47 -0.19
CA LEU A 47 13.91 5.24 -0.85
C LEU A 47 12.57 5.04 -0.15
N TRP A 48 11.67 5.98 -0.38
CA TRP A 48 10.26 5.89 -0.02
C TRP A 48 9.41 5.80 -1.28
N ILE A 49 8.36 5.00 -1.22
CA ILE A 49 7.33 4.95 -2.25
C ILE A 49 6.04 5.42 -1.62
N TYR A 50 5.36 6.37 -2.26
CA TYR A 50 4.12 6.93 -1.75
C TYR A 50 3.12 7.07 -2.90
N LYS A 51 1.85 6.84 -2.57
CA LYS A 51 0.72 7.03 -3.46
C LYS A 51 -0.48 7.45 -2.62
N SER A 52 -1.27 8.38 -3.15
CA SER A 52 -2.54 8.73 -2.52
C SER A 52 -3.57 7.68 -2.91
N TYR A 53 -4.11 7.00 -1.91
CA TYR A 53 -5.28 6.16 -2.07
C TYR A 53 -6.51 6.94 -1.63
N PRO A 54 -7.64 6.80 -2.32
CA PRO A 54 -8.88 7.34 -1.80
C PRO A 54 -9.10 6.74 -0.42
N CYS A 55 -9.31 7.59 0.58
CA CYS A 55 -9.83 7.12 1.85
C CYS A 55 -11.12 6.35 1.52
N PRO A 56 -11.28 5.10 1.98
CA PRO A 56 -12.55 4.42 1.86
C PRO A 56 -13.55 5.29 2.62
N SER A 57 -14.25 6.16 1.89
CA SER A 57 -15.43 6.82 2.39
C SER A 57 -16.28 5.70 2.95
N ARG A 58 -16.70 5.80 4.21
CA ARG A 58 -17.66 4.86 4.80
C ARG A 58 -18.92 4.88 3.91
N GLN A 59 -18.94 4.09 2.86
CA GLN A 59 -20.15 3.72 2.15
C GLN A 59 -20.76 2.60 2.99
N HIS A 60 -21.21 2.96 4.19
CA HIS A 60 -22.11 2.14 4.98
C HIS A 60 -23.33 2.99 5.29
N ASP A 61 -24.35 2.73 4.47
CA ASP A 61 -25.77 2.85 4.75
C ASP A 61 -26.41 4.25 4.83
N MET A 62 -26.72 4.83 3.65
CA MET A 62 -28.06 5.38 3.45
C MET A 62 -29.00 4.25 3.01
N ARG A 63 -29.43 3.41 3.95
CA ARG A 63 -30.60 2.54 3.75
C ARG A 63 -31.83 3.43 3.68
N SER A 64 -32.51 3.36 2.54
CA SER A 64 -33.83 3.90 2.28
C SER A 64 -34.75 3.70 3.50
N ARG A 65 -35.26 4.80 4.01
CA ARG A 65 -36.35 4.83 4.98
C ARG A 65 -37.63 4.91 4.17
N ASP A 66 -38.20 3.74 3.87
CA ASP A 66 -39.63 3.60 3.53
C ASP A 66 -40.46 3.77 4.82
#